data_AF-A0A2D8CLM5-F1
#
_entry.id   AF-A0A2D8CLM5-F1
#
_cell.length_a   1.000
_cell.length_b   1.000
_cell.length_c   1.000
_cell.angle_alpha   90.00
_cell.angle_beta   90.00
_cell.angle_gamma   90.00
#
_symmetry.space_group_name_H-M   'P 1'
#
loop_
_entity.id
_entity.type
_entity.pdbx_description
1 polymer ?
#
loop_
_entity_poly.entity_id
_entity_poly.type
_entity_poly.pdbx_seq_one_letter_code
_entity_poly.pdbx_strand_id
1 'polypeptide(L)'
;MPVFSFAQTEISTNKDALSVYLDCRGCSSSYVQTEIAFVNFVRDQSDADVHLFVTIQGTGSGGREHTLNYIGKGSYEEESQVIKFISPESDTDDERRTKLVKHVKLGLIGFLGQSNILSDLDVIFNGSLTDTELIPNEDKWNSWVFELRANTNFSGEQSQQNFSLGGSFEAQRITDKWKIRLDYNQDYRSRTFHSTDDDGNKEKDVFITESQRFFGLVARSLSDHWTVGAYQRIRSSTQDNIDLSIGVTPSIEYSLFPYREFTRREVTVRYGILGSLYQYTEPTIFQKTEEFLWRQELSIRMDFTQPWGSINGNINAGNYMNDFSKNRVYFGSRFNIRIVRGFSVFFSARYSLINDQIALPAGETTEEELLLNLRQQATSYNYGGSIGFEFNFGSVYNNVINPRF
;
A
#
# COMPACT_ATOMS: atom_id res chain seq x y z
N MET A 1 48.12 -28.58 -20.52
CA MET A 1 46.85 -28.07 -19.97
C MET A 1 47.09 -26.66 -19.47
N PRO A 2 46.48 -25.61 -20.03
CA PRO A 2 46.61 -24.28 -19.45
C PRO A 2 45.68 -24.18 -18.24
N VAL A 3 46.23 -23.73 -17.12
CA VAL A 3 45.48 -23.37 -15.92
C VAL A 3 44.90 -21.98 -16.16
N PHE A 4 43.58 -21.89 -16.28
CA PHE A 4 42.89 -20.60 -16.27
C PHE A 4 42.92 -20.07 -14.83
N SER A 5 43.71 -19.02 -14.61
CA SER A 5 43.66 -18.22 -13.38
C SER A 5 42.43 -17.31 -13.48
N PHE A 6 41.46 -17.53 -12.60
CA PHE A 6 40.39 -16.55 -12.38
C PHE A 6 40.99 -15.38 -11.60
N ALA A 7 41.16 -14.24 -12.25
CA ALA A 7 41.43 -12.99 -11.55
C ALA A 7 40.19 -12.64 -10.72
N GLN A 8 40.26 -12.79 -9.39
CA GLN A 8 39.34 -12.10 -8.49
C GLN A 8 39.56 -10.60 -8.66
N THR A 9 38.53 -9.88 -9.05
CA THR A 9 38.53 -8.42 -8.94
C THR A 9 38.58 -8.09 -7.44
N GLU A 10 39.67 -7.49 -6.99
CA GLU A 10 39.81 -7.04 -5.61
C GLU A 10 38.70 -6.02 -5.30
N ILE A 11 37.95 -6.30 -4.23
CA ILE A 11 36.91 -5.43 -3.72
C ILE A 11 37.59 -4.19 -3.16
N SER A 12 37.36 -3.01 -3.74
CA SER A 12 37.80 -1.75 -3.16
C SER A 12 36.90 -1.37 -1.98
N THR A 13 37.01 -2.09 -0.86
CA THR A 13 36.52 -1.60 0.44
C THR A 13 37.46 -0.49 0.86
N ASN A 14 36.99 0.76 0.78
CA ASN A 14 37.76 1.88 1.30
C ASN A 14 37.63 1.87 2.83
N LYS A 15 38.72 1.58 3.54
CA LYS A 15 38.73 1.49 5.01
C LYS A 15 38.37 2.81 5.69
N ASP A 16 38.53 3.94 4.97
CA ASP A 16 38.23 5.28 5.47
C ASP A 16 36.82 5.76 5.06
N ALA A 17 36.05 4.92 4.35
CA ALA A 17 34.69 5.23 3.91
C ALA A 17 33.65 4.90 4.97
N LEU A 18 32.72 5.83 5.13
CA LEU A 18 31.55 5.74 6.00
C LEU A 18 30.73 4.47 5.70
N SER A 19 30.42 3.68 6.73
CA SER A 19 29.57 2.49 6.60
C SER A 19 28.10 2.85 6.73
N VAL A 20 27.31 2.63 5.69
CA VAL A 20 25.91 3.06 5.60
C VAL A 20 24.98 1.86 5.49
N TYR A 21 23.99 1.77 6.37
CA TYR A 21 22.87 0.83 6.24
C TYR A 21 21.67 1.55 5.61
N LEU A 22 21.31 1.14 4.41
CA LEU A 22 20.14 1.65 3.69
C LEU A 22 18.89 0.81 4.02
N ASP A 23 18.00 1.38 4.81
CA ASP A 23 16.69 0.81 5.14
C ASP A 23 15.60 1.56 4.35
N CYS A 24 15.21 0.97 3.22
CA CYS A 24 14.37 1.61 2.22
C CYS A 24 13.38 0.59 1.66
N ARG A 25 12.20 0.48 2.30
CA ARG A 25 11.13 -0.42 1.84
C ARG A 25 10.40 0.22 0.67
N GLY A 26 10.58 -0.31 -0.54
CA GLY A 26 9.91 0.19 -1.77
C GLY A 26 10.79 1.08 -2.65
N CYS A 27 12.11 1.02 -2.48
CA CYS A 27 13.09 1.78 -3.27
C CYS A 27 13.96 0.82 -4.08
N SER A 28 14.52 1.28 -5.19
CA SER A 28 15.58 0.55 -5.91
C SER A 28 16.90 0.64 -5.14
N SER A 29 17.03 -0.13 -4.05
CA SER A 29 18.23 -0.15 -3.20
C SER A 29 19.50 -0.47 -3.97
N SER A 30 19.41 -1.37 -4.96
CA SER A 30 20.50 -1.69 -5.89
C SER A 30 20.96 -0.46 -6.69
N TYR A 31 20.03 0.36 -7.17
CA TYR A 31 20.37 1.59 -7.89
C TYR A 31 21.08 2.61 -6.98
N VAL A 32 20.59 2.78 -5.76
CA VAL A 32 21.24 3.65 -4.77
C VAL A 32 22.66 3.16 -4.44
N GLN A 33 22.83 1.84 -4.28
CA GLN A 33 24.13 1.23 -3.99
C GLN A 33 25.12 1.41 -5.15
N THR A 34 24.67 1.28 -6.40
CA THR A 34 25.51 1.47 -7.58
C THR A 34 25.92 2.93 -7.77
N GLU A 35 25.00 3.87 -7.57
CA GLU A 35 25.23 5.28 -7.88
C GLU A 35 26.05 6.04 -6.82
N ILE A 36 26.24 5.45 -5.64
CA ILE A 36 26.93 6.08 -4.51
C ILE A 36 28.16 5.26 -4.13
N ALA A 37 29.28 5.53 -4.79
CA ALA A 37 30.51 4.76 -4.61
C ALA A 37 31.42 5.24 -3.46
N PHE A 38 31.16 6.40 -2.88
CA PHE A 38 32.03 7.02 -1.86
C PHE A 38 31.73 6.57 -0.41
N VAL A 39 30.76 5.65 -0.22
CA VAL A 39 30.44 5.03 1.07
C VAL A 39 30.44 3.51 0.94
N ASN A 40 30.60 2.82 2.07
CA ASN A 40 30.45 1.37 2.13
C ASN A 40 29.01 1.01 2.50
N PHE A 41 28.27 0.36 1.60
CA PHE A 41 26.95 -0.15 1.97
C PHE A 41 27.07 -1.46 2.74
N VAL A 42 26.60 -1.45 3.98
CA VAL A 42 26.57 -2.63 4.85
C VAL A 42 25.21 -3.30 4.83
N ARG A 43 25.20 -4.62 4.99
CA ARG A 43 23.96 -5.43 4.97
C ARG A 43 23.17 -5.34 6.27
N ASP A 44 23.81 -4.96 7.37
CA ASP A 44 23.19 -4.96 8.69
C ASP A 44 23.42 -3.64 9.42
N GLN A 45 22.34 -3.09 9.98
CA GLN A 45 22.37 -1.84 10.75
C GLN A 45 23.39 -1.79 11.90
N SER A 46 23.86 -2.92 12.41
CA SER A 46 24.84 -3.00 13.51
C SER A 46 26.27 -2.76 13.05
N ASP A 47 26.55 -2.91 11.75
CA ASP A 47 27.86 -2.61 11.15
C ASP A 47 27.91 -1.19 10.56
N ALA A 48 26.86 -0.39 10.75
CA ALA A 48 26.73 0.92 10.13
C ALA A 48 27.13 2.03 11.09
N ASP A 49 27.87 3.00 10.55
CA ASP A 49 28.11 4.32 11.15
C ASP A 49 26.87 5.21 10.98
N VAL A 50 26.12 5.03 9.87
CA VAL A 50 24.88 5.74 9.60
C VAL A 50 23.78 4.78 9.17
N HIS A 51 22.66 4.79 9.89
CA HIS A 51 21.42 4.18 9.46
C HIS A 51 20.58 5.20 8.69
N LEU A 52 20.53 5.01 7.37
CA LEU A 52 19.66 5.76 6.49
C LEU A 52 18.30 5.07 6.41
N PHE A 53 17.33 5.62 7.15
CA PHE A 53 15.97 5.14 7.21
C PHE A 53 15.04 6.00 6.33
N VAL A 54 14.58 5.42 5.23
CA VAL A 54 13.77 6.11 4.21
C VAL A 54 12.32 5.66 4.30
N THR A 55 11.42 6.60 4.53
CA THR A 55 9.97 6.37 4.49
C THR A 55 9.34 7.12 3.32
N ILE A 56 8.41 6.47 2.64
CA ILE A 56 7.68 7.02 1.51
C ILE A 56 6.21 7.14 1.89
N GLN A 57 5.61 8.30 1.71
CA GLN A 57 4.18 8.53 1.88
C GLN A 57 3.57 9.15 0.63
N GLY A 58 2.33 8.77 0.31
CA GLY A 58 1.58 9.43 -0.75
C GLY A 58 1.22 10.86 -0.35
N THR A 59 1.43 11.83 -1.23
CA THR A 59 0.97 13.20 -1.04
C THR A 59 -0.50 13.31 -1.44
N GLY A 60 -1.18 14.36 -0.96
CA GLY A 60 -2.52 14.70 -1.46
C GLY A 60 -2.55 15.00 -2.96
N SER A 61 -1.37 15.30 -3.55
CA SER A 61 -1.19 15.50 -4.98
C SER A 61 -0.89 14.23 -5.79
N GLY A 62 -1.10 13.05 -5.22
CA GLY A 62 -0.83 11.76 -5.87
C GLY A 62 0.65 11.38 -5.96
N GLY A 63 1.57 12.33 -5.73
CA GLY A 63 3.00 12.08 -5.68
C GLY A 63 3.45 11.37 -4.40
N ARG A 64 4.77 11.33 -4.19
CA ARG A 64 5.40 10.65 -3.05
C ARG A 64 6.29 11.60 -2.28
N GLU A 65 5.98 11.84 -1.01
CA GLU A 65 6.91 12.48 -0.07
C GLU A 65 7.90 11.42 0.42
N HIS A 66 9.17 11.67 0.20
CA HIS A 66 10.27 10.88 0.75
C HIS A 66 10.82 11.60 1.97
N THR A 67 10.86 10.90 3.11
CA THR A 67 11.56 11.36 4.32
C THR A 67 12.77 10.47 4.56
N LEU A 68 13.96 11.04 4.45
CA LEU A 68 15.25 10.39 4.64
C LEU A 68 15.75 10.78 6.03
N ASN A 69 15.70 9.84 6.97
CA ASN A 69 16.22 10.01 8.32
C ASN A 69 17.62 9.38 8.37
N TYR A 70 18.63 10.19 8.65
CA TYR A 70 19.98 9.70 8.84
C TYR A 70 20.24 9.69 10.33
N ILE A 71 20.49 8.49 10.85
CA ILE A 71 20.66 8.23 12.27
C ILE A 71 22.10 7.74 12.44
N GLY A 72 22.97 8.59 12.98
CA GLY A 72 24.35 8.20 13.27
C GLY A 72 24.42 7.17 14.40
N LYS A 73 25.49 6.37 14.38
CA LYS A 73 25.76 5.30 15.34
C LYS A 73 27.24 5.31 15.73
N GLY A 74 27.56 4.76 16.89
CA GLY A 74 28.93 4.71 17.40
C GLY A 74 29.51 6.11 17.53
N SER A 75 30.59 6.40 16.81
CA SER A 75 31.23 7.72 16.82
C SER A 75 30.37 8.86 16.28
N TYR A 76 29.26 8.56 15.60
CA TYR A 76 28.32 9.53 15.02
C TYR A 76 26.99 9.60 15.79
N GLU A 77 26.88 9.04 17.00
CA GLU A 77 25.60 8.89 17.72
C GLU A 77 24.90 10.23 18.03
N GLU A 78 25.66 11.34 18.13
CA GLU A 78 25.10 12.70 18.30
C GLU A 78 24.68 13.36 16.97
N GLU A 79 25.05 12.77 15.83
CA GLU A 79 24.75 13.30 14.51
C GLU A 79 23.46 12.69 13.95
N SER A 80 22.48 13.54 13.69
CA SER A 80 21.27 13.14 12.99
C SER A 80 20.77 14.25 12.08
N GLN A 81 20.15 13.87 10.98
CA GLN A 81 19.51 14.82 10.08
C GLN A 81 18.29 14.18 9.42
N VAL A 82 17.36 15.04 8.99
CA VAL A 82 16.19 14.63 8.24
C VAL A 82 16.10 15.46 6.98
N ILE A 83 16.05 14.80 5.83
CA ILE A 83 15.83 15.44 4.53
C ILE A 83 14.47 15.00 4.01
N LYS A 84 13.66 15.95 3.58
CA LYS A 84 12.36 15.70 2.95
C LYS A 84 12.35 16.24 1.53
N PHE A 85 11.79 15.48 0.60
CA PHE A 85 11.52 15.95 -0.75
C PHE A 85 10.29 15.25 -1.33
N ILE A 86 9.69 15.87 -2.35
CA ILE A 86 8.51 15.34 -3.04
C ILE A 86 8.91 14.91 -4.44
N SER A 87 8.54 13.68 -4.81
CA SER A 87 8.53 13.19 -6.19
C SER A 87 7.10 13.31 -6.72
N PRO A 88 6.81 14.20 -7.68
CA PRO A 88 5.50 14.28 -8.31
C PRO A 88 5.05 12.95 -8.91
N GLU A 89 3.73 12.75 -9.05
CA GLU A 89 3.20 11.52 -9.66
C GLU A 89 3.59 11.38 -11.12
N SER A 90 3.81 12.51 -11.81
CA SER A 90 4.30 12.53 -13.19
C SER A 90 5.74 12.04 -13.35
N ASP A 91 6.51 11.92 -12.27
CA ASP A 91 7.88 11.42 -12.36
C ASP A 91 7.87 9.95 -12.81
N THR A 92 8.67 9.62 -13.81
CA THR A 92 9.01 8.25 -14.16
C THR A 92 9.82 7.59 -13.04
N ASP A 93 9.87 6.25 -13.02
CA ASP A 93 10.66 5.52 -12.02
C ASP A 93 12.16 5.88 -12.07
N ASP A 94 12.68 6.24 -13.25
CA ASP A 94 14.04 6.72 -13.42
C ASP A 94 14.28 8.09 -12.78
N GLU A 95 13.36 9.03 -12.97
CA GLU A 95 13.43 10.35 -12.33
C GLU A 95 13.32 10.23 -10.82
N ARG A 96 12.42 9.36 -10.32
CA ARG A 96 12.25 9.10 -8.88
C ARG A 96 13.52 8.54 -8.24
N ARG A 97 14.12 7.50 -8.84
CA ARG A 97 15.35 6.89 -8.31
C ARG A 97 16.55 7.84 -8.37
N THR A 98 16.65 8.65 -9.44
CA THR A 98 17.70 9.67 -9.58
C THR A 98 17.55 10.78 -8.54
N LYS A 99 16.33 11.27 -8.31
CA LYS A 99 16.03 12.25 -7.25
C LYS A 99 16.36 11.69 -5.87
N LEU A 100 16.02 10.43 -5.58
CA LEU A 100 16.38 9.78 -4.33
C LEU A 100 17.91 9.75 -4.15
N VAL A 101 18.66 9.25 -5.12
CA VAL A 101 20.13 9.21 -5.09
C VAL A 101 20.72 10.59 -4.82
N LYS A 102 20.23 11.64 -5.48
CA LYS A 102 20.69 13.02 -5.26
C LYS A 102 20.56 13.43 -3.78
N HIS A 103 19.40 13.21 -3.18
CA HIS A 103 19.16 13.60 -1.79
C HIS A 103 19.92 12.71 -0.80
N VAL A 104 20.13 11.42 -1.13
CA VAL A 104 20.99 10.52 -0.36
C VAL A 104 22.43 11.01 -0.37
N LYS A 105 22.99 11.34 -1.54
CA LYS A 105 24.35 11.88 -1.68
C LYS A 105 24.52 13.14 -0.85
N LEU A 106 23.59 14.10 -0.96
CA LEU A 106 23.66 15.37 -0.23
C LEU A 106 23.58 15.20 1.28
N GLY A 107 22.74 14.29 1.78
CA GLY A 107 22.69 14.02 3.22
C GLY A 107 24.00 13.37 3.71
N LEU A 108 24.49 12.34 3.01
CA LEU A 108 25.71 11.65 3.46
C LEU A 108 26.93 12.57 3.60
N ILE A 109 27.02 13.65 2.81
CA ILE A 109 28.10 14.66 2.94
C ILE A 109 28.23 15.21 4.37
N GLY A 110 27.11 15.42 5.08
CA GLY A 110 27.14 15.92 6.45
C GLY A 110 27.89 15.01 7.42
N PHE A 111 27.91 13.71 7.16
CA PHE A 111 28.60 12.69 7.97
C PHE A 111 30.03 12.42 7.50
N LEU A 112 30.47 13.00 6.38
CA LEU A 112 31.84 12.85 5.87
C LEU A 112 32.82 13.85 6.48
N GLY A 113 32.39 14.71 7.40
CA GLY A 113 33.23 15.77 7.97
C GLY A 113 34.52 15.29 8.63
N GLN A 114 34.56 14.03 9.07
CA GLN A 114 35.74 13.39 9.68
C GLN A 114 36.45 12.41 8.74
N SER A 115 35.94 12.19 7.52
CA SER A 115 36.49 11.25 6.55
C SER A 115 37.47 11.94 5.59
N ASN A 116 38.59 11.27 5.32
CA ASN A 116 39.57 11.71 4.33
C ASN A 116 38.97 11.79 2.90
N ILE A 117 37.82 11.15 2.66
CA ILE A 117 37.12 11.17 1.36
C ILE A 117 36.60 12.56 1.02
N LEU A 118 36.41 13.44 2.01
CA LEU A 118 35.92 14.79 1.77
C LEU A 118 36.84 15.59 0.83
N SER A 119 38.15 15.32 0.80
CA SER A 119 39.08 15.98 -0.13
C SER A 119 38.89 15.62 -1.60
N ASP A 120 38.24 14.49 -1.86
CA ASP A 120 38.03 13.94 -3.21
C ASP A 120 36.62 14.25 -3.74
N LEU A 121 35.84 15.06 -3.01
CA LEU A 121 34.44 15.33 -3.30
C LEU A 121 34.20 16.79 -3.69
N ASP A 122 33.73 16.99 -4.93
CA ASP A 122 33.29 18.30 -5.42
C ASP A 122 31.77 18.44 -5.34
N VAL A 123 31.29 19.49 -4.69
CA VAL A 123 29.87 19.88 -4.67
C VAL A 123 29.66 21.10 -5.55
N ILE A 124 29.12 20.90 -6.75
CA ILE A 124 28.83 21.99 -7.68
C ILE A 124 27.39 22.46 -7.49
N PHE A 125 27.24 23.72 -7.07
CA PHE A 125 25.94 24.39 -7.05
C PHE A 125 25.65 24.99 -8.42
N ASN A 126 24.80 24.32 -9.19
CA ASN A 126 24.38 24.77 -10.53
C ASN A 126 23.21 25.76 -10.52
N GLY A 127 22.82 26.28 -9.35
CA GLY A 127 21.71 27.22 -9.21
C GLY A 127 22.14 28.68 -9.31
N SER A 128 21.19 29.55 -9.62
CA SER A 128 21.31 31.01 -9.48
C SER A 128 20.67 31.41 -8.17
N LEU A 129 21.40 32.07 -7.26
CA LEU A 129 20.82 32.64 -6.03
C LEU A 129 19.85 33.80 -6.33
N THR A 130 19.80 34.26 -7.58
CA THR A 130 19.01 35.38 -8.09
C THR A 130 17.74 34.97 -8.83
N ASP A 131 17.53 33.67 -9.06
CA ASP A 131 16.25 33.19 -9.54
C ASP A 131 15.34 32.95 -8.33
N THR A 132 14.68 34.02 -7.88
CA THR A 132 13.28 33.86 -7.45
C THR A 132 12.52 33.36 -8.66
N GLU A 133 12.61 32.06 -8.95
CA GLU A 133 11.55 31.37 -9.64
C GLU A 133 10.30 31.74 -8.85
N LEU A 134 9.47 32.59 -9.46
CA LEU A 134 8.07 32.68 -9.11
C LEU A 134 7.53 31.28 -9.33
N ILE A 135 7.64 30.43 -8.30
CA ILE A 135 6.84 29.22 -8.19
C ILE A 135 5.43 29.74 -8.49
N PRO A 136 4.77 29.27 -9.56
CA PRO A 136 3.44 29.76 -9.89
C PRO A 136 2.59 29.61 -8.63
N ASN A 137 2.29 30.74 -7.98
CA ASN A 137 1.71 30.75 -6.64
C ASN A 137 0.21 30.38 -6.69
N GLU A 138 -0.28 30.06 -7.88
CA GLU A 138 -1.66 29.66 -8.13
C GLU A 138 -1.68 28.20 -8.56
N ASP A 139 -1.93 27.32 -7.60
CA ASP A 139 -2.40 25.97 -7.84
C ASP A 139 -3.77 26.03 -8.54
N LYS A 140 -3.74 25.92 -9.88
CA LYS A 140 -4.94 25.94 -10.74
C LYS A 140 -5.94 24.83 -10.40
N TRP A 141 -5.49 23.77 -9.76
CA TRP A 141 -6.30 22.62 -9.37
C TRP A 141 -6.77 22.70 -7.91
N ASN A 142 -6.32 23.69 -7.12
CA ASN A 142 -6.73 23.89 -5.73
C ASN A 142 -6.66 22.58 -4.90
N SER A 143 -5.50 21.92 -4.99
CA SER A 143 -5.13 20.67 -4.32
C SER A 143 -5.94 19.45 -4.74
N TRP A 144 -6.69 19.53 -5.84
CA TRP A 144 -7.31 18.37 -6.46
C TRP A 144 -6.30 17.56 -7.26
N VAL A 145 -6.37 16.24 -7.09
CA VAL A 145 -5.67 15.28 -7.93
C VAL A 145 -6.60 14.19 -8.39
N PHE A 146 -6.44 13.85 -9.67
CA PHE A 146 -7.27 12.92 -10.40
C PHE A 146 -6.38 11.78 -10.91
N GLU A 147 -6.85 10.55 -10.74
CA GLU A 147 -6.21 9.37 -11.30
C GLU A 147 -7.23 8.53 -12.05
N LEU A 148 -6.91 8.17 -13.30
CA LEU A 148 -7.72 7.28 -14.12
C LEU A 148 -6.88 6.06 -14.47
N ARG A 149 -7.33 4.87 -14.07
CA ARG A 149 -6.70 3.59 -14.41
C ARG A 149 -7.69 2.74 -15.20
N ALA A 150 -7.19 2.05 -16.22
CA ALA A 150 -7.92 1.03 -16.94
C ALA A 150 -6.95 -0.14 -17.19
N ASN A 151 -7.41 -1.36 -16.92
CA ASN A 151 -6.63 -2.56 -17.07
C ASN A 151 -7.44 -3.65 -17.76
N THR A 152 -6.83 -4.34 -18.72
CA THR A 152 -7.48 -5.44 -19.44
C THR A 152 -6.56 -6.64 -19.40
N ASN A 153 -7.09 -7.79 -18.99
CA ASN A 153 -6.40 -9.07 -19.12
C ASN A 153 -7.29 -10.04 -19.91
N PHE A 154 -6.69 -10.71 -20.89
CA PHE A 154 -7.35 -11.74 -21.69
C PHE A 154 -6.42 -12.94 -21.83
N SER A 155 -6.98 -14.14 -21.83
CA SER A 155 -6.27 -15.38 -22.09
C SER A 155 -7.22 -16.39 -22.71
N GLY A 156 -6.70 -17.37 -23.45
CA GLY A 156 -7.54 -18.39 -24.04
C GLY A 156 -6.78 -19.61 -24.53
N GLU A 157 -7.48 -20.72 -24.54
CA GLU A 157 -7.12 -22.02 -25.11
C GLU A 157 -8.33 -22.59 -25.84
N GLN A 158 -8.20 -23.77 -26.45
CA GLN A 158 -9.26 -24.36 -27.28
C GLN A 158 -10.58 -24.57 -26.53
N SER A 159 -10.52 -24.96 -25.26
CA SER A 159 -11.66 -25.26 -24.38
C SER A 159 -12.17 -24.06 -23.59
N GLN A 160 -11.38 -22.99 -23.43
CA GLN A 160 -11.69 -21.91 -22.49
C GLN A 160 -11.15 -20.55 -22.95
N GLN A 161 -11.94 -19.50 -22.76
CA GLN A 161 -11.53 -18.10 -22.93
C GLN A 161 -11.86 -17.30 -21.67
N ASN A 162 -10.93 -16.47 -21.23
CA ASN A 162 -11.08 -15.57 -20.09
C ASN A 162 -10.85 -14.13 -20.54
N PHE A 163 -11.75 -13.25 -20.14
CA PHE A 163 -11.63 -11.81 -20.34
C PHE A 163 -11.93 -11.08 -19.03
N SER A 164 -11.12 -10.09 -18.71
CA SER A 164 -11.34 -9.21 -17.57
C SER A 164 -11.00 -7.78 -17.95
N LEU A 165 -11.86 -6.85 -17.55
CA LEU A 165 -11.71 -5.42 -17.71
C LEU A 165 -11.94 -4.78 -16.36
N GLY A 166 -10.93 -4.04 -15.90
CA GLY A 166 -10.98 -3.22 -14.70
C GLY A 166 -10.85 -1.75 -15.07
N GLY A 167 -11.59 -0.90 -14.38
CA GLY A 167 -11.47 0.55 -14.46
C GLY A 167 -11.53 1.17 -13.07
N SER A 168 -10.74 2.21 -12.83
CA SER A 168 -10.88 3.02 -11.64
C SER A 168 -10.69 4.50 -11.93
N PHE A 169 -11.54 5.34 -11.35
CA PHE A 169 -11.36 6.79 -11.32
C PHE A 169 -11.28 7.25 -9.87
N GLU A 170 -10.24 8.00 -9.53
CA GLU A 170 -10.02 8.57 -8.21
C GLU A 170 -9.89 10.09 -8.34
N ALA A 171 -10.58 10.82 -7.47
CA ALA A 171 -10.44 12.26 -7.32
C ALA A 171 -10.31 12.59 -5.84
N GLN A 172 -9.18 13.19 -5.46
CA GLN A 172 -8.92 13.55 -4.08
C GLN A 172 -8.53 15.01 -3.94
N ARG A 173 -8.94 15.62 -2.84
CA ARG A 173 -8.48 16.93 -2.40
C ARG A 173 -8.12 16.86 -0.93
N ILE A 174 -6.86 17.08 -0.62
CA ILE A 174 -6.36 17.06 0.75
C ILE A 174 -5.73 18.41 1.06
N THR A 175 -6.18 19.03 2.15
CA THR A 175 -5.68 20.28 2.71
C THR A 175 -5.54 20.10 4.22
N ASP A 176 -4.91 21.06 4.90
CA ASP A 176 -4.71 21.01 6.36
C ASP A 176 -5.98 20.72 7.17
N LYS A 177 -7.16 21.15 6.66
CA LYS A 177 -8.44 21.01 7.37
C LYS A 177 -9.43 20.07 6.69
N TRP A 178 -9.30 19.83 5.38
CA TRP A 178 -10.30 19.09 4.63
C TRP A 178 -9.69 17.98 3.82
N LYS A 179 -10.33 16.81 3.88
CA LYS A 179 -10.05 15.66 3.03
C LYS A 179 -11.31 15.26 2.29
N ILE A 180 -11.27 15.36 0.97
CA ILE A 180 -12.32 14.90 0.06
C ILE A 180 -11.71 13.78 -0.78
N ARG A 181 -12.42 12.67 -0.91
CA ARG A 181 -12.00 11.54 -1.74
C ARG A 181 -13.22 10.96 -2.46
N LEU A 182 -13.11 10.77 -3.76
CA LEU A 182 -14.11 10.15 -4.61
C LEU A 182 -13.42 9.01 -5.36
N ASP A 183 -13.90 7.80 -5.19
CA ASP A 183 -13.37 6.61 -5.87
C ASP A 183 -14.50 5.93 -6.61
N TYR A 184 -14.30 5.64 -7.89
CA TYR A 184 -15.15 4.78 -8.70
C TYR A 184 -14.32 3.58 -9.16
N ASN A 185 -14.84 2.38 -8.98
CA ASN A 185 -14.24 1.13 -9.44
C ASN A 185 -15.27 0.33 -10.23
N GLN A 186 -14.83 -0.23 -11.35
CA GLN A 186 -15.59 -1.09 -12.23
C GLN A 186 -14.75 -2.34 -12.47
N ASP A 187 -15.35 -3.52 -12.27
CA ASP A 187 -14.76 -4.80 -12.63
C ASP A 187 -15.77 -5.59 -13.45
N TYR A 188 -15.36 -6.02 -14.64
CA TYR A 188 -16.11 -6.90 -15.52
C TYR A 188 -15.26 -8.12 -15.84
N ARG A 189 -15.83 -9.31 -15.69
CA ARG A 189 -15.15 -10.56 -16.01
C ARG A 189 -16.08 -11.50 -16.74
N SER A 190 -15.62 -12.01 -17.87
CA SER A 190 -16.29 -13.04 -18.64
C SER A 190 -15.42 -14.29 -18.76
N ARG A 191 -16.04 -15.45 -18.59
CA ARG A 191 -15.44 -16.76 -18.87
C ARG A 191 -16.32 -17.46 -19.89
N THR A 192 -15.73 -17.91 -20.98
CA THR A 192 -16.42 -18.68 -22.01
C THR A 192 -15.81 -20.08 -22.06
N PHE A 193 -16.65 -21.11 -22.05
CA PHE A 193 -16.25 -22.50 -22.23
C PHE A 193 -16.80 -23.05 -23.53
N HIS A 194 -16.00 -23.88 -24.20
CA HIS A 194 -16.38 -24.55 -25.44
C HIS A 194 -16.37 -26.06 -25.18
N SER A 195 -17.55 -26.67 -25.26
CA SER A 195 -17.79 -28.10 -25.11
C SER A 195 -18.42 -28.67 -26.38
N THR A 196 -18.51 -29.99 -26.44
CA THR A 196 -19.28 -30.70 -27.46
C THR A 196 -20.29 -31.57 -26.72
N ASP A 197 -21.56 -31.51 -27.11
CA ASP A 197 -22.61 -32.35 -26.54
C ASP A 197 -22.44 -33.83 -26.95
N ASP A 198 -23.27 -34.70 -26.37
CA ASP A 198 -23.27 -36.15 -26.66
C ASP A 198 -23.63 -36.47 -28.13
N ASP A 199 -24.27 -35.52 -28.84
CA ASP A 199 -24.66 -35.62 -30.25
C ASP A 199 -23.61 -35.03 -31.22
N GLY A 200 -22.49 -34.50 -30.71
CA GLY A 200 -21.38 -33.95 -31.50
C GLY A 200 -21.53 -32.46 -31.88
N ASN A 201 -22.54 -31.75 -31.37
CA ASN A 201 -22.72 -30.32 -31.58
C ASN A 201 -21.83 -29.51 -30.63
N LYS A 202 -21.29 -28.40 -31.13
CA LYS A 202 -20.50 -27.48 -30.31
C LYS A 202 -21.41 -26.64 -29.42
N GLU A 203 -21.14 -26.66 -28.13
CA GLU A 203 -21.79 -25.81 -27.14
C GLU A 203 -20.87 -24.68 -26.68
N LYS A 204 -21.49 -23.60 -26.20
CA LYS A 204 -20.79 -22.41 -25.74
C LYS A 204 -21.49 -21.86 -24.51
N ASP A 205 -20.83 -22.00 -23.36
CA ASP A 205 -21.28 -21.42 -22.10
C ASP A 205 -20.55 -20.13 -21.82
N VAL A 206 -21.28 -19.09 -21.43
CA VAL A 206 -20.72 -17.78 -21.12
C VAL A 206 -21.16 -17.36 -19.73
N PHE A 207 -20.20 -17.21 -18.83
CA PHE A 207 -20.41 -16.76 -17.47
C PHE A 207 -19.85 -15.35 -17.28
N ILE A 208 -20.65 -14.47 -16.70
CA ILE A 208 -20.32 -13.05 -16.53
C ILE A 208 -20.45 -12.68 -15.05
N THR A 209 -19.44 -11.98 -14.55
CA THR A 209 -19.49 -11.34 -13.24
C THR A 209 -19.15 -9.87 -13.42
N GLU A 210 -19.96 -9.00 -12.81
CA GLU A 210 -19.77 -7.57 -12.85
C GLU A 210 -19.88 -7.00 -11.44
N SER A 211 -19.03 -6.02 -11.14
CA SER A 211 -19.17 -5.23 -9.93
C SER A 211 -18.80 -3.77 -10.19
N GLN A 212 -19.57 -2.89 -9.56
CA GLN A 212 -19.36 -1.46 -9.62
C GLN A 212 -19.37 -0.93 -8.18
N ARG A 213 -18.47 -0.01 -7.87
CA ARG A 213 -18.39 0.62 -6.55
C ARG A 213 -18.07 2.09 -6.71
N PHE A 214 -18.84 2.92 -6.04
CA PHE A 214 -18.50 4.30 -5.79
C PHE A 214 -18.35 4.54 -4.27
N PHE A 215 -17.26 5.18 -3.89
CA PHE A 215 -16.99 5.62 -2.53
C PHE A 215 -16.76 7.14 -2.55
N GLY A 216 -17.45 7.85 -1.67
CA GLY A 216 -17.22 9.27 -1.45
C GLY A 216 -16.89 9.52 0.01
N LEU A 217 -15.91 10.35 0.33
CA LEU A 217 -15.57 10.77 1.68
C LEU A 217 -15.43 12.28 1.71
N VAL A 218 -16.02 12.90 2.71
CA VAL A 218 -15.76 14.28 3.09
C VAL A 218 -15.48 14.29 4.59
N ALA A 219 -14.28 14.73 4.96
CA ALA A 219 -13.84 14.81 6.35
C ALA A 219 -13.17 16.14 6.63
N ARG A 220 -13.35 16.63 7.86
CA ARG A 220 -12.79 17.87 8.36
C ARG A 220 -12.08 17.64 9.69
N SER A 221 -10.82 18.04 9.77
CA SER A 221 -10.06 18.06 11.02
C SER A 221 -10.56 19.20 11.89
N LEU A 222 -10.98 18.88 13.13
CA LEU A 222 -11.39 19.84 14.15
C LEU A 222 -10.21 20.26 15.04
N SER A 223 -9.26 19.35 15.25
CA SER A 223 -8.00 19.55 15.98
C SER A 223 -6.94 18.57 15.45
N ASP A 224 -5.77 18.55 16.07
CA ASP A 224 -4.71 17.58 15.74
C ASP A 224 -5.11 16.11 16.00
N HIS A 225 -6.17 15.88 16.79
CA HIS A 225 -6.62 14.55 17.22
C HIS A 225 -8.05 14.19 16.79
N TRP A 226 -8.90 15.17 16.49
CA TRP A 226 -10.32 14.93 16.21
C TRP A 226 -10.67 15.28 14.78
N THR A 227 -11.36 14.36 14.11
CA THR A 227 -11.87 14.53 12.75
C THR A 227 -13.33 14.10 12.69
N VAL A 228 -14.14 14.89 11.99
CA VAL A 228 -15.54 14.56 11.72
C VAL A 228 -15.72 14.44 10.22
N GLY A 229 -16.57 13.52 9.78
CA GLY A 229 -16.82 13.36 8.36
C GLY A 229 -17.98 12.44 8.08
N ALA A 230 -18.25 12.24 6.80
CA ALA A 230 -19.16 11.23 6.33
C ALA A 230 -18.59 10.58 5.09
N TYR A 231 -18.89 9.29 4.92
CA TYR A 231 -18.64 8.62 3.65
C TYR A 231 -19.88 7.98 3.08
N GLN A 232 -19.96 7.99 1.76
CA GLN A 232 -21.00 7.37 0.95
C GLN A 232 -20.43 6.12 0.30
N ARG A 233 -21.26 5.08 0.21
CA ARG A 233 -20.97 3.84 -0.51
C ARG A 233 -22.14 3.55 -1.43
N ILE A 234 -21.87 3.49 -2.72
CA ILE A 234 -22.81 2.99 -3.73
C ILE A 234 -22.15 1.76 -4.36
N ARG A 235 -22.89 0.66 -4.53
CA ARG A 235 -22.37 -0.52 -5.22
C ARG A 235 -23.45 -1.30 -5.94
N SER A 236 -23.02 -2.03 -6.96
CA SER A 236 -23.75 -3.09 -7.65
C SER A 236 -22.82 -4.28 -7.81
N SER A 237 -23.34 -5.50 -7.71
CA SER A 237 -22.55 -6.72 -7.87
C SER A 237 -23.46 -7.91 -8.15
N THR A 238 -23.21 -8.58 -9.28
CA THR A 238 -23.93 -9.82 -9.63
C THR A 238 -23.60 -10.95 -8.66
N GLN A 239 -22.33 -11.06 -8.24
CA GLN A 239 -21.87 -12.12 -7.33
C GLN A 239 -22.44 -12.00 -5.91
N ASP A 240 -22.56 -10.76 -5.41
CA ASP A 240 -23.11 -10.49 -4.07
C ASP A 240 -24.64 -10.39 -4.07
N ASN A 241 -25.31 -10.66 -5.20
CA ASN A 241 -26.78 -10.53 -5.37
C ASN A 241 -27.30 -9.10 -5.04
N ILE A 242 -26.63 -8.06 -5.55
CA ILE A 242 -26.99 -6.65 -5.28
C ILE A 242 -27.12 -5.90 -6.59
N ASP A 243 -28.34 -5.54 -6.98
CA ASP A 243 -28.58 -4.64 -8.10
C ASP A 243 -28.13 -3.22 -7.73
N LEU A 244 -28.51 -2.76 -6.54
CA LEU A 244 -28.11 -1.46 -6.01
C LEU A 244 -28.03 -1.47 -4.48
N SER A 245 -26.94 -0.94 -3.94
CA SER A 245 -26.81 -0.63 -2.52
C SER A 245 -26.29 0.79 -2.39
N ILE A 246 -27.05 1.67 -1.75
CA ILE A 246 -26.64 3.04 -1.46
C ILE A 246 -26.66 3.27 0.06
N GLY A 247 -25.58 3.83 0.60
CA GLY A 247 -25.51 4.12 2.02
C GLY A 247 -24.60 5.30 2.34
N VAL A 248 -24.92 5.95 3.46
CA VAL A 248 -24.16 7.09 4.00
C VAL A 248 -23.81 6.81 5.45
N THR A 249 -22.58 7.15 5.85
CA THR A 249 -22.02 6.88 7.17
C THR A 249 -21.41 8.14 7.76
N PRO A 250 -22.19 8.98 8.47
CA PRO A 250 -21.61 9.96 9.38
C PRO A 250 -20.69 9.26 10.39
N SER A 251 -19.53 9.87 10.61
CA SER A 251 -18.46 9.29 11.43
C SER A 251 -17.71 10.36 12.22
N ILE A 252 -17.20 9.96 13.37
CA ILE A 252 -16.20 10.70 14.15
C ILE A 252 -14.97 9.81 14.31
N GLU A 253 -13.80 10.42 14.21
CA GLU A 253 -12.52 9.76 14.35
C GLU A 253 -11.67 10.49 15.39
N TYR A 254 -11.05 9.71 16.27
CA TYR A 254 -10.05 10.16 17.22
C TYR A 254 -8.70 9.52 16.87
N SER A 255 -7.67 10.35 16.78
CA SER A 255 -6.28 9.93 16.65
C SER A 255 -5.54 10.14 17.95
N LEU A 256 -4.86 9.11 18.44
CA LEU A 256 -4.05 9.19 19.66
C LEU A 256 -2.80 10.08 19.46
N PHE A 257 -2.21 10.02 18.28
CA PHE A 257 -1.05 10.84 17.89
C PHE A 257 -1.48 11.99 16.99
N PRO A 258 -0.78 13.14 16.97
CA PRO A 258 -1.08 14.22 16.05
C PRO A 258 -0.71 13.82 14.62
N TYR A 259 -1.41 14.36 13.62
CA TYR A 259 -1.22 14.02 12.20
C TYR A 259 0.23 14.12 11.69
N ARG A 260 1.05 15.00 12.27
CA ARG A 260 2.48 15.17 11.92
C ARG A 260 3.33 13.93 12.20
N GLU A 261 2.87 13.03 13.07
CA GLU A 261 3.61 11.85 13.51
C GLU A 261 3.19 10.55 12.82
N PHE A 262 2.17 10.60 11.94
CA PHE A 262 1.60 9.43 11.28
C PHE A 262 2.60 8.66 10.40
N THR A 263 3.72 9.31 10.03
CA THR A 263 4.86 8.65 9.36
C THR A 263 5.52 7.57 10.20
N ARG A 264 5.48 7.69 11.54
CA ARG A 264 6.16 6.78 12.47
C ARG A 264 5.20 6.03 13.38
N ARG A 265 4.09 6.67 13.77
CA ARG A 265 3.09 6.11 14.67
C ARG A 265 1.71 6.70 14.42
N GLU A 266 0.74 5.83 14.23
CA GLU A 266 -0.67 6.15 14.09
C GLU A 266 -1.48 5.16 14.94
N VAL A 267 -2.40 5.69 15.74
CA VAL A 267 -3.49 4.90 16.32
C VAL A 267 -4.76 5.71 16.18
N THR A 268 -5.68 5.25 15.34
CA THR A 268 -6.93 5.92 15.04
C THR A 268 -8.12 5.04 15.40
N VAL A 269 -9.14 5.65 16.00
CA VAL A 269 -10.41 5.02 16.35
C VAL A 269 -11.52 5.81 15.69
N ARG A 270 -12.22 5.19 14.74
CA ARG A 270 -13.37 5.76 14.05
C ARG A 270 -14.63 5.02 14.44
N TYR A 271 -15.67 5.77 14.78
CA TYR A 271 -17.02 5.26 14.98
C TYR A 271 -17.98 5.95 14.01
N GLY A 272 -18.87 5.18 13.40
CA GLY A 272 -19.86 5.69 12.46
C GLY A 272 -21.16 4.89 12.47
N ILE A 273 -22.21 5.52 11.94
CA ILE A 273 -23.54 4.91 11.81
C ILE A 273 -23.90 4.92 10.33
N LEU A 274 -24.00 3.75 9.71
CA LEU A 274 -24.41 3.57 8.33
C LEU A 274 -25.94 3.47 8.27
N GLY A 275 -26.57 4.32 7.47
CA GLY A 275 -27.91 4.07 6.94
C GLY A 275 -27.80 3.68 5.46
N SER A 276 -28.35 2.53 5.08
CA SER A 276 -28.26 2.01 3.72
C SER A 276 -29.55 1.40 3.20
N LEU A 277 -29.84 1.64 1.92
CA LEU A 277 -30.87 0.98 1.13
C LEU A 277 -30.21 -0.11 0.28
N TYR A 278 -30.83 -1.28 0.24
CA TYR A 278 -30.44 -2.41 -0.59
C TYR A 278 -31.59 -2.83 -1.50
N GLN A 279 -31.27 -3.06 -2.77
CA GLN A 279 -32.11 -3.75 -3.75
C GLN A 279 -31.34 -4.96 -4.25
N TYR A 280 -31.97 -6.12 -4.14
CA TYR A 280 -31.38 -7.42 -4.46
C TYR A 280 -31.91 -7.92 -5.81
N THR A 281 -31.04 -8.58 -6.58
CA THR A 281 -31.39 -9.17 -7.89
C THR A 281 -32.39 -10.31 -7.70
N GLU A 282 -32.13 -11.18 -6.73
CA GLU A 282 -32.96 -12.30 -6.32
C GLU A 282 -33.42 -12.13 -4.87
N PRO A 283 -34.61 -12.65 -4.50
CA PRO A 283 -35.06 -12.67 -3.11
C PRO A 283 -34.02 -13.33 -2.21
N THR A 284 -33.68 -12.68 -1.09
CA THR A 284 -32.70 -13.22 -0.14
C THR A 284 -33.25 -14.44 0.61
N ILE A 285 -32.40 -15.18 1.32
CA ILE A 285 -32.81 -16.25 2.26
C ILE A 285 -33.79 -15.75 3.34
N PHE A 286 -33.88 -14.43 3.56
CA PHE A 286 -34.83 -13.78 4.46
C PHE A 286 -36.10 -13.29 3.75
N GLN A 287 -36.30 -13.70 2.49
CA GLN A 287 -37.41 -13.32 1.61
C GLN A 287 -37.52 -11.79 1.43
N LYS A 288 -36.37 -11.12 1.28
CA LYS A 288 -36.29 -9.68 1.00
C LYS A 288 -35.84 -9.45 -0.43
N THR A 289 -36.49 -8.54 -1.13
CA THR A 289 -36.06 -8.01 -2.44
C THR A 289 -35.53 -6.58 -2.30
N GLU A 290 -36.00 -5.86 -1.29
CA GLU A 290 -35.54 -4.53 -0.90
C GLU A 290 -35.58 -4.40 0.63
N GLU A 291 -34.61 -3.71 1.21
CA GLU A 291 -34.67 -3.30 2.61
C GLU A 291 -33.80 -2.07 2.91
N PHE A 292 -34.16 -1.35 3.98
CA PHE A 292 -33.37 -0.26 4.54
C PHE A 292 -32.85 -0.64 5.92
N LEU A 293 -31.56 -0.47 6.15
CA LEU A 293 -30.87 -0.96 7.34
C LEU A 293 -29.99 0.10 7.98
N TRP A 294 -29.89 0.02 9.31
CA TRP A 294 -28.96 0.81 10.12
C TRP A 294 -27.89 -0.09 10.71
N ARG A 295 -26.63 0.32 10.61
CA ARG A 295 -25.47 -0.43 11.09
C ARG A 295 -24.51 0.46 11.86
N GLN A 296 -24.04 -0.01 13.01
CA GLN A 296 -22.92 0.62 13.72
C GLN A 296 -21.61 0.09 13.14
N GLU A 297 -20.63 0.97 12.95
CA GLU A 297 -19.31 0.63 12.44
C GLU A 297 -18.24 1.22 13.36
N LEU A 298 -17.35 0.36 13.86
CA LEU A 298 -16.16 0.72 14.63
C LEU A 298 -14.93 0.29 13.84
N SER A 299 -13.97 1.18 13.66
CA SER A 299 -12.69 0.90 13.02
C SER A 299 -11.58 1.37 13.93
N ILE A 300 -10.65 0.48 14.26
CA ILE A 300 -9.43 0.79 15.00
C ILE A 300 -8.27 0.45 14.08
N ARG A 301 -7.40 1.42 13.83
CA ARG A 301 -6.18 1.23 13.03
C ARG A 301 -4.97 1.57 13.88
N MET A 302 -3.91 0.81 13.68
CA MET A 302 -2.64 0.92 14.39
C MET A 302 -1.52 0.70 13.39
N ASP A 303 -0.67 1.70 13.21
CA ASP A 303 0.49 1.62 12.33
C ASP A 303 1.71 2.20 13.06
N PHE A 304 2.70 1.35 13.33
CA PHE A 304 3.97 1.72 13.93
C PHE A 304 5.10 1.32 13.00
N THR A 305 5.99 2.27 12.70
CA THR A 305 7.18 2.03 11.87
C THR A 305 8.40 2.60 12.58
N GLN A 306 9.39 1.74 12.86
CA GLN A 306 10.59 2.03 13.63
C GLN A 306 11.82 1.27 13.07
N PRO A 307 13.06 1.64 13.44
CA PRO A 307 14.28 0.93 13.03
C PRO A 307 14.31 -0.58 13.34
N TRP A 308 13.60 -1.01 14.38
CA TRP A 308 13.49 -2.43 14.75
C TRP A 308 12.43 -3.18 13.94
N GLY A 309 11.58 -2.49 13.17
CA GLY A 309 10.50 -3.14 12.43
C GLY A 309 9.24 -2.30 12.25
N SER A 310 8.18 -2.97 11.83
CA SER A 310 6.87 -2.37 11.67
C SER A 310 5.77 -3.26 12.23
N ILE A 311 4.73 -2.61 12.76
CA ILE A 311 3.51 -3.25 13.23
C ILE A 311 2.36 -2.53 12.56
N ASN A 312 1.53 -3.27 11.84
CA ASN A 312 0.31 -2.79 11.20
C ASN A 312 -0.83 -3.65 11.73
N GLY A 313 -1.89 -3.03 12.21
CA GLY A 313 -3.04 -3.71 12.79
C GLY A 313 -4.32 -2.95 12.52
N ASN A 314 -5.38 -3.68 12.22
CA ASN A 314 -6.70 -3.09 12.06
C ASN A 314 -7.81 -4.01 12.57
N ILE A 315 -8.73 -3.43 13.33
CA ILE A 315 -9.98 -4.06 13.76
C ILE A 315 -11.12 -3.30 13.10
N ASN A 316 -12.00 -3.99 12.39
CA ASN A 316 -13.26 -3.42 11.93
C ASN A 316 -14.40 -4.25 12.52
N ALA A 317 -15.24 -3.66 13.34
CA ALA A 317 -16.41 -4.31 13.92
C ALA A 317 -17.68 -3.58 13.47
N GLY A 318 -18.77 -4.31 13.28
CA GLY A 318 -20.05 -3.67 13.09
C GLY A 318 -21.21 -4.65 13.18
N ASN A 319 -22.37 -4.13 13.53
CA ASN A 319 -23.60 -4.90 13.67
C ASN A 319 -24.80 -4.08 13.18
N TYR A 320 -25.83 -4.77 12.72
CA TYR A 320 -27.09 -4.12 12.42
C TYR A 320 -27.85 -3.79 13.71
N MET A 321 -28.51 -2.62 13.74
CA MET A 321 -29.20 -2.14 14.93
C MET A 321 -30.53 -2.86 15.19
N ASN A 322 -31.17 -3.37 14.15
CA ASN A 322 -32.41 -4.16 14.27
C ASN A 322 -32.14 -5.59 14.75
N ASP A 323 -30.93 -6.12 14.52
CA ASP A 323 -30.53 -7.46 14.93
C ASP A 323 -29.00 -7.54 15.13
N PHE A 324 -28.58 -7.56 16.39
CA PHE A 324 -27.17 -7.61 16.78
C PHE A 324 -26.51 -8.96 16.49
N SER A 325 -27.30 -10.03 16.26
CA SER A 325 -26.74 -11.31 15.81
C SER A 325 -26.17 -11.19 14.39
N LYS A 326 -26.67 -10.24 13.60
CA LYS A 326 -26.11 -9.88 12.29
C LYS A 326 -24.94 -8.92 12.47
N ASN A 327 -23.76 -9.49 12.68
CA ASN A 327 -22.53 -8.77 12.94
C ASN A 327 -21.37 -9.26 12.08
N ARG A 328 -20.34 -8.43 11.97
CA ARG A 328 -19.05 -8.81 11.38
C ARG A 328 -17.94 -8.18 12.17
N VAL A 329 -16.92 -8.98 12.47
CA VAL A 329 -15.68 -8.52 13.09
C VAL A 329 -14.53 -8.99 12.24
N TYR A 330 -13.76 -8.04 11.73
CA TYR A 330 -12.50 -8.28 11.05
C TYR A 330 -11.36 -7.87 11.96
N PHE A 331 -10.37 -8.74 12.09
CA PHE A 331 -9.07 -8.45 12.68
C PHE A 331 -7.99 -8.76 11.64
N GLY A 332 -7.12 -7.79 11.37
CA GLY A 332 -5.94 -7.94 10.55
C GLY A 332 -4.73 -7.46 11.32
N SER A 333 -3.64 -8.20 11.25
CA SER A 333 -2.37 -7.78 11.82
C SER A 333 -1.20 -8.27 10.97
N ARG A 334 -0.16 -7.45 10.91
CA ARG A 334 1.11 -7.73 10.27
C ARG A 334 2.22 -7.14 11.12
N PHE A 335 3.17 -7.99 11.47
CA PHE A 335 4.36 -7.66 12.23
C PHE A 335 5.55 -8.03 11.36
N ASN A 336 6.51 -7.14 11.30
CA ASN A 336 7.83 -7.41 10.73
C ASN A 336 8.84 -6.90 11.73
N ILE A 337 9.44 -7.80 12.49
CA ILE A 337 10.29 -7.47 13.63
C ILE A 337 11.67 -8.06 13.40
N ARG A 338 12.68 -7.22 13.53
CA ARG A 338 14.06 -7.66 13.57
C ARG A 338 14.41 -8.09 15.00
N ILE A 339 14.83 -9.34 15.16
CA ILE A 339 15.14 -9.91 16.48
C ILE A 339 16.61 -9.71 16.81
N VAL A 340 17.50 -10.08 15.89
CA VAL A 340 18.96 -9.88 16.00
C VAL A 340 19.55 -9.53 14.62
N ARG A 341 20.87 -9.39 14.56
CA ARG A 341 21.62 -9.19 13.31
C ARG A 341 21.28 -10.25 12.27
N GLY A 342 20.96 -9.80 11.06
CA GLY A 342 20.60 -10.65 9.93
C GLY A 342 19.31 -11.46 10.11
N PHE A 343 18.64 -11.41 11.26
CA PHE A 343 17.47 -12.26 11.56
C PHE A 343 16.23 -11.43 11.86
N SER A 344 15.24 -11.54 10.97
CA SER A 344 13.92 -10.95 11.15
C SER A 344 12.84 -12.02 11.08
N VAL A 345 11.74 -11.74 11.78
CA VAL A 345 10.54 -12.59 11.80
C VAL A 345 9.40 -11.73 11.30
N PHE A 346 8.61 -12.31 10.40
CA PHE A 346 7.35 -11.73 9.99
C PHE A 346 6.20 -12.62 10.42
N PHE A 347 5.13 -11.98 10.85
CA PHE A 347 3.88 -12.63 11.21
C PHE A 347 2.75 -11.83 10.60
N SER A 348 1.84 -12.50 9.92
CA SER A 348 0.59 -11.90 9.48
C SER A 348 -0.56 -12.80 9.86
N ALA A 349 -1.65 -12.20 10.33
CA ALA A 349 -2.86 -12.91 10.67
C ALA A 349 -4.06 -12.06 10.26
N ARG A 350 -5.06 -12.74 9.69
CA ARG A 350 -6.39 -12.20 9.44
C ARG A 350 -7.43 -13.16 9.98
N TYR A 351 -8.45 -12.60 10.61
CA TYR A 351 -9.62 -13.34 11.06
C TYR A 351 -10.86 -12.50 10.81
N SER A 352 -11.90 -13.12 10.29
CA SER A 352 -13.21 -12.51 10.07
C SER A 352 -14.27 -13.40 10.68
N LEU A 353 -15.02 -12.89 11.64
CA LEU A 353 -16.33 -13.42 12.03
C LEU A 353 -17.37 -12.79 11.12
N ILE A 354 -18.21 -13.60 10.47
CA ILE A 354 -19.12 -13.16 9.42
C ILE A 354 -20.53 -13.68 9.72
N ASN A 355 -21.40 -12.82 10.21
CA ASN A 355 -22.81 -13.14 10.46
C ASN A 355 -23.76 -12.14 9.78
N ASP A 356 -23.24 -11.34 8.83
CA ASP A 356 -23.94 -10.20 8.23
C ASP A 356 -24.21 -10.35 6.72
N GLN A 357 -24.20 -11.59 6.20
CA GLN A 357 -24.46 -11.90 4.79
C GLN A 357 -25.96 -11.81 4.43
N ILE A 358 -26.54 -10.62 4.59
CA ILE A 358 -27.96 -10.34 4.37
C ILE A 358 -28.40 -10.51 2.91
N ALA A 359 -27.47 -10.35 1.98
CA ALA A 359 -27.74 -10.39 0.54
C ALA A 359 -27.75 -11.80 -0.04
N LEU A 360 -27.51 -12.84 0.77
CA LEU A 360 -27.46 -14.23 0.27
C LEU A 360 -28.77 -14.57 -0.46
N PRO A 361 -28.71 -14.87 -1.77
CA PRO A 361 -29.90 -15.21 -2.55
C PRO A 361 -30.53 -16.53 -2.07
N ALA A 362 -31.86 -16.60 -2.10
CA ALA A 362 -32.61 -17.81 -1.80
C ALA A 362 -32.44 -18.86 -2.90
N GLY A 363 -32.51 -20.14 -2.54
CA GLY A 363 -32.37 -21.27 -3.48
C GLY A 363 -31.02 -21.99 -3.36
N GLU A 364 -30.91 -23.08 -4.12
CA GLU A 364 -29.70 -23.91 -4.17
C GLU A 364 -28.69 -23.33 -5.19
N THR A 365 -27.41 -23.41 -4.88
CA THR A 365 -26.31 -23.03 -5.78
C THR A 365 -26.04 -24.18 -6.75
N THR A 366 -25.94 -23.92 -8.05
CA THR A 366 -25.54 -24.98 -9.01
C THR A 366 -24.06 -25.33 -8.88
N GLU A 367 -23.63 -26.49 -9.39
CA GLU A 367 -22.22 -26.89 -9.32
C GLU A 367 -21.32 -25.91 -10.11
N GLU A 368 -21.80 -25.42 -11.25
CA GLU A 368 -21.10 -24.44 -12.08
C GLU A 368 -20.96 -23.10 -11.35
N GLU A 369 -22.02 -22.62 -10.69
CA GLU A 369 -21.98 -21.40 -9.88
C GLU A 369 -20.98 -21.51 -8.73
N LEU A 370 -20.89 -22.69 -8.10
CA LEU A 370 -19.96 -22.97 -7.02
C LEU A 370 -18.51 -23.00 -7.53
N LEU A 371 -18.22 -23.78 -8.57
CA LEU A 371 -16.88 -23.97 -9.11
C LEU A 371 -16.33 -22.70 -9.76
N LEU A 372 -17.19 -21.92 -10.42
CA LEU A 372 -16.80 -20.66 -11.05
C LEU A 372 -16.86 -19.47 -10.09
N ASN A 373 -17.35 -19.69 -8.86
CA ASN A 373 -17.52 -18.68 -7.81
C ASN A 373 -18.41 -17.51 -8.28
N LEU A 374 -19.52 -17.83 -8.95
CA LEU A 374 -20.46 -16.84 -9.50
C LEU A 374 -21.45 -16.32 -8.46
N ARG A 375 -21.65 -17.07 -7.38
CA ARG A 375 -22.62 -16.79 -6.32
C ARG A 375 -21.95 -16.80 -4.95
N GLN A 376 -22.25 -15.79 -4.13
CA GLN A 376 -21.72 -15.71 -2.76
C GLN A 376 -22.16 -16.93 -1.93
N GLN A 377 -21.19 -17.58 -1.28
CA GLN A 377 -21.44 -18.73 -0.40
C GLN A 377 -21.61 -18.30 1.06
N ALA A 378 -22.48 -19.02 1.79
CA ALA A 378 -22.66 -18.81 3.21
C ALA A 378 -21.39 -19.22 3.97
N THR A 379 -20.91 -18.34 4.85
CA THR A 379 -19.77 -18.63 5.73
C THR A 379 -19.90 -17.85 7.03
N SER A 380 -19.63 -18.51 8.15
CA SER A 380 -19.61 -17.87 9.47
C SER A 380 -18.25 -17.28 9.83
N TYR A 381 -17.18 -17.67 9.12
CA TYR A 381 -15.84 -17.16 9.38
C TYR A 381 -14.86 -17.32 8.21
N ASN A 382 -13.82 -16.50 8.20
CA ASN A 382 -12.65 -16.68 7.35
C ASN A 382 -11.39 -16.37 8.15
N TYR A 383 -10.35 -17.18 8.01
CA TYR A 383 -9.07 -16.89 8.62
C TYR A 383 -7.93 -17.22 7.68
N GLY A 384 -6.78 -16.61 7.95
CA GLY A 384 -5.55 -16.90 7.24
C GLY A 384 -4.39 -16.27 7.97
N GLY A 385 -3.21 -16.81 7.77
CA GLY A 385 -2.01 -16.23 8.34
C GLY A 385 -0.78 -16.74 7.64
N SER A 386 0.31 -16.03 7.86
CA SER A 386 1.64 -16.49 7.47
C SER A 386 2.60 -16.15 8.60
N ILE A 387 3.48 -17.09 8.89
CA ILE A 387 4.64 -16.87 9.72
C ILE A 387 5.86 -17.25 8.89
N GLY A 388 6.90 -16.45 9.01
CA GLY A 388 8.18 -16.82 8.42
C GLY A 388 9.29 -15.98 9.02
N PHE A 389 10.49 -16.35 8.65
CA PHE A 389 11.69 -15.67 9.06
C PHE A 389 12.56 -15.41 7.84
N GLU A 390 13.36 -14.37 7.94
CA GLU A 390 14.40 -14.07 6.97
C GLU A 390 15.73 -14.06 7.73
N PHE A 391 16.68 -14.87 7.24
CA PHE A 391 18.01 -14.94 7.79
C PHE A 391 19.04 -14.61 6.71
N ASN A 392 19.57 -13.39 6.78
CA ASN A 392 20.57 -12.86 5.89
C ASN A 392 21.96 -13.07 6.48
N PHE A 393 22.78 -13.87 5.79
CA PHE A 393 24.19 -14.15 6.12
C PHE A 393 25.07 -13.93 4.89
N GLY A 394 26.36 -13.61 5.10
CA GLY A 394 27.33 -13.39 4.02
C GLY A 394 28.27 -12.21 4.29
N SER A 395 28.89 -11.68 3.23
CA SER A 395 29.80 -10.53 3.33
C SER A 395 29.11 -9.31 3.93
N VAL A 396 29.81 -8.60 4.81
CA VAL A 396 29.31 -7.36 5.44
C VAL A 396 28.97 -6.30 4.38
N TYR A 397 29.81 -6.20 3.36
CA TYR A 397 29.67 -5.24 2.27
C TYR A 397 28.92 -5.82 1.07
N ASN A 398 28.16 -4.96 0.38
CA ASN A 398 27.38 -5.32 -0.82
C ASN A 398 27.60 -4.35 -1.99
N ASN A 399 28.85 -4.00 -2.26
CA ASN A 399 29.18 -2.96 -3.26
C ASN A 399 29.23 -3.49 -4.71
N VAL A 400 29.07 -4.81 -4.94
CA VAL A 400 29.15 -5.42 -6.28
C VAL A 400 27.79 -5.97 -6.69
N ILE A 401 27.24 -5.44 -7.78
CA ILE A 401 26.02 -5.95 -8.43
C ILE A 401 26.43 -6.45 -9.82
N ASN A 402 26.32 -7.76 -10.05
CA ASN A 402 26.51 -8.35 -11.38
C ASN A 402 25.13 -8.65 -12.01
N PRO A 403 24.65 -7.85 -12.98
CA PRO A 403 23.37 -8.09 -13.62
C PRO A 403 23.43 -9.14 -14.75
N ARG A 404 24.61 -9.71 -15.05
CA ARG A 404 24.81 -10.68 -16.13
C ARG A 404 24.58 -12.11 -15.63
N PHE A 405 24.09 -12.95 -16.55
CA PHE A 405 23.92 -14.39 -16.35
C PHE A 405 25.25 -15.15 -16.45
#